data_AF-A0A2M9Z7U8-F1
#
_entry.id   AF-A0A2M9Z7U8-F1
#
_cell.length_a   1.000
_cell.length_b   1.000
_cell.length_c   1.000
_cell.angle_alpha   90.00
_cell.angle_beta   90.00
_cell.angle_gamma   90.00
#
_symmetry.space_group_name_H-M   'P 1'
#
loop_
_entity.id
_entity.type
_entity.pdbx_description
1 polymer ?
#
loop_
_entity_poly.entity_id
_entity_poly.type
_entity_poly.pdbx_seq_one_letter_code
_entity_poly.pdbx_strand_id
1 'polypeptide(L)'
;MKEKIDHEVLFNFYFHADLLEEAFAEFKKEPKPLNALTLNVWLHTQFHHYEDIARSLPRVLTRIKSQDGDSSESEAKFEIKDSDLSIEKHPLLYSFLNRSFQSKQQFRKIGKQSTKEFWELQKEIKEKHKGPHLSLLEEYAKKVIRFNNELELKLIEYFGFNYKLKIQLDHIQ
;
A
#
# COMPACT_ATOMS: atom_id res chain seq x y z
N MET A 1 30.14 -1.20 8.15
CA MET A 1 29.05 -1.15 9.15
C MET A 1 27.77 -1.46 8.41
N LYS A 2 27.10 -2.59 8.69
CA LYS A 2 25.73 -2.80 8.21
C LYS A 2 24.89 -1.73 8.90
N GLU A 3 24.36 -0.78 8.15
CA GLU A 3 23.51 0.28 8.71
C GLU A 3 22.39 -0.38 9.49
N LYS A 4 22.33 -0.09 10.80
CA LYS A 4 21.14 -0.38 11.60
C LYS A 4 20.03 0.45 10.98
N ILE A 5 19.20 -0.14 10.12
CA ILE A 5 17.87 0.43 9.93
C ILE A 5 17.25 0.52 11.32
N ASP A 6 16.55 1.62 11.55
CA ASP A 6 15.76 1.75 12.76
C ASP A 6 14.83 0.53 12.88
N HIS A 7 14.98 -0.22 13.97
CA HIS A 7 14.12 -1.35 14.29
C HIS A 7 12.63 -0.98 14.19
N GLU A 8 12.32 0.29 14.42
CA GLU A 8 11.01 0.89 14.22
C GLU A 8 10.53 0.87 12.75
N VAL A 9 11.38 1.19 11.77
CA VAL A 9 11.01 1.19 10.35
C VAL A 9 10.64 -0.21 9.88
N LEU A 10 11.45 -1.21 10.24
CA LEU A 10 11.16 -2.60 9.89
C LEU A 10 9.90 -3.10 10.62
N PHE A 11 9.77 -2.80 11.91
CA PHE A 11 8.59 -3.17 12.69
C PHE A 11 7.32 -2.60 12.06
N ASN A 12 7.33 -1.30 11.73
CA ASN A 12 6.19 -0.64 11.12
C ASN A 12 5.84 -1.26 9.77
N PHE A 13 6.82 -1.58 8.92
CA PHE A 13 6.58 -2.28 7.66
C PHE A 13 5.87 -3.63 7.87
N TYR A 14 6.42 -4.51 8.71
CA TYR A 14 5.83 -5.84 8.94
C TYR A 14 4.43 -5.75 9.55
N PHE A 15 4.24 -4.89 10.55
CA PHE A 15 2.95 -4.69 11.18
C PHE A 15 1.89 -4.23 10.18
N HIS A 16 2.22 -3.27 9.32
CA HIS A 16 1.29 -2.75 8.32
C HIS A 16 1.06 -3.71 7.16
N ALA A 17 2.04 -4.57 6.82
CA ALA A 17 1.85 -5.65 5.86
C ALA A 17 0.82 -6.67 6.38
N ASP A 18 0.91 -7.07 7.65
CA ASP A 18 -0.05 -7.98 8.28
C ASP A 18 -1.47 -7.36 8.32
N LEU A 19 -1.60 -6.10 8.72
CA LEU A 19 -2.90 -5.40 8.71
C LEU A 19 -3.51 -5.28 7.31
N LEU A 20 -2.68 -5.14 6.26
CA LEU A 20 -3.17 -5.13 4.89
C LEU A 20 -3.75 -6.50 4.50
N GLU A 21 -3.07 -7.60 4.85
CA GLU A 21 -3.57 -8.94 4.59
C GLU A 21 -4.87 -9.22 5.33
N GLU A 22 -4.98 -8.81 6.60
CA GLU A 22 -6.21 -8.89 7.38
C GLU A 22 -7.35 -8.10 6.72
N ALA A 23 -7.11 -6.85 6.35
CA ALA A 23 -8.09 -6.01 5.66
C ALA A 23 -8.53 -6.60 4.32
N PHE A 24 -7.60 -7.24 3.58
CA PHE A 24 -7.91 -7.94 2.35
C PHE A 24 -8.78 -9.18 2.60
N ALA A 25 -8.47 -9.97 3.62
CA ALA A 25 -9.27 -11.13 4.01
C ALA A 25 -10.69 -10.73 4.44
N GLU A 26 -10.84 -9.67 5.24
CA GLU A 26 -12.13 -9.12 5.64
C GLU A 26 -12.94 -8.62 4.44
N PHE A 27 -12.31 -7.88 3.52
CA PHE A 27 -12.93 -7.45 2.29
C PHE A 27 -13.40 -8.62 1.41
N LYS A 28 -12.59 -9.70 1.31
CA LYS A 28 -12.96 -10.90 0.54
C LYS A 28 -14.12 -11.67 1.17
N LYS A 29 -14.17 -11.74 2.51
CA LYS A 29 -15.26 -12.38 3.26
C LYS A 29 -16.55 -11.58 3.14
N GLU A 30 -16.45 -10.26 3.25
CA GLU A 30 -17.60 -9.36 3.23
C GLU A 30 -17.23 -8.03 2.54
N PRO A 31 -17.45 -7.92 1.21
CA PRO A 31 -17.19 -6.69 0.48
C PRO A 31 -18.27 -5.67 0.80
N LYS A 32 -18.09 -4.92 1.88
CA LYS A 32 -18.91 -3.77 2.30
C LYS A 32 -18.17 -2.45 2.04
N PRO A 33 -18.90 -1.31 1.97
CA PRO A 33 -18.30 0.01 1.80
C PRO A 33 -17.13 0.27 2.74
N LEU A 34 -17.32 -0.01 4.03
CA LEU A 34 -16.29 0.21 5.05
C LEU A 34 -15.05 -0.65 4.79
N ASN A 35 -15.23 -1.95 4.53
CA ASN A 35 -14.11 -2.88 4.30
C ASN A 35 -13.32 -2.51 3.03
N ALA A 36 -14.02 -2.05 1.98
CA ALA A 36 -13.36 -1.55 0.76
C ALA A 36 -12.55 -0.26 1.04
N LEU A 37 -13.09 0.65 1.87
CA LEU A 37 -12.38 1.85 2.29
C LEU A 37 -11.17 1.52 3.16
N THR A 38 -11.34 0.64 4.15
CA THR A 38 -10.26 0.17 5.03
C THR A 38 -9.15 -0.48 4.23
N LEU A 39 -9.48 -1.37 3.29
CA LEU A 39 -8.49 -1.96 2.37
C LEU A 39 -7.75 -0.87 1.58
N ASN A 40 -8.49 0.10 1.01
CA ASN A 40 -7.89 1.18 0.25
C ASN A 40 -6.95 2.07 1.09
N VAL A 41 -7.27 2.29 2.37
CA VAL A 41 -6.39 2.99 3.31
C VAL A 41 -5.09 2.21 3.49
N TRP A 42 -5.16 0.94 3.88
CA TRP A 42 -3.97 0.14 4.16
C TRP A 42 -3.07 -0.07 2.94
N LEU A 43 -3.64 -0.15 1.74
CA LEU A 43 -2.89 -0.20 0.49
C LEU A 43 -1.98 1.00 0.31
N HIS A 44 -2.49 2.20 0.59
CA HIS A 44 -1.74 3.43 0.40
C HIS A 44 -0.81 3.74 1.57
N THR A 45 -1.12 3.28 2.79
CA THR A 45 -0.23 3.41 3.94
C THR A 45 1.12 2.71 3.71
N GLN A 46 1.16 1.57 2.99
CA GLN A 46 2.40 0.85 2.69
C GLN A 46 3.48 1.75 2.03
N PHE A 47 3.06 2.70 1.20
CA PHE A 47 3.98 3.56 0.46
C PHE A 47 4.81 4.50 1.35
N HIS A 48 4.31 4.84 2.54
CA HIS A 48 5.12 5.59 3.51
C HIS A 48 6.30 4.73 3.99
N HIS A 49 6.05 3.45 4.28
CA HIS A 49 7.09 2.52 4.70
C HIS A 49 8.07 2.18 3.58
N TYR A 50 7.62 2.14 2.33
CA TYR A 50 8.53 2.00 1.17
C TYR A 50 9.49 3.19 1.05
N GLU A 51 9.04 4.41 1.32
CA GLU A 51 9.92 5.58 1.33
C GLU A 51 10.99 5.46 2.42
N ASP A 52 10.59 5.09 3.63
CA ASP A 52 11.52 4.90 4.75
C ASP A 52 12.54 3.80 4.46
N ILE A 53 12.09 2.65 3.95
CA ILE A 53 12.97 1.53 3.56
C ILE A 53 13.88 1.94 2.40
N ALA A 54 13.38 2.60 1.36
CA ALA A 54 14.20 2.99 0.21
C ALA A 54 15.29 4.00 0.60
N ARG A 55 15.00 4.90 1.55
CA ARG A 55 15.97 5.84 2.10
C ARG A 55 17.03 5.15 2.95
N SER A 56 16.63 4.19 3.78
CA SER A 56 17.54 3.48 4.71
C SER A 56 18.25 2.27 4.09
N LEU A 57 17.68 1.66 3.04
CA LEU A 57 18.22 0.52 2.30
C LEU A 57 18.06 0.68 0.77
N PRO A 58 18.79 1.62 0.16
CA PRO A 58 18.75 1.79 -1.29
C PRO A 58 19.22 0.54 -2.07
N ARG A 59 19.95 -0.38 -1.41
CA ARG A 59 20.39 -1.67 -1.95
C ARG A 59 19.30 -2.75 -1.98
N VAL A 60 18.20 -2.57 -1.25
CA VAL A 60 17.08 -3.50 -1.22
C VAL A 60 15.89 -2.93 -1.98
N LEU A 61 15.59 -1.65 -1.76
CA LEU A 61 14.47 -0.97 -2.37
C LEU A 61 14.91 0.39 -2.90
N THR A 62 14.48 0.75 -4.09
CA THR A 62 14.80 2.04 -4.70
C THR A 62 13.53 2.78 -5.10
N ARG A 63 13.48 4.06 -4.75
CA ARG A 63 12.48 4.98 -5.32
C ARG A 63 12.96 5.47 -6.68
N ILE A 64 12.13 5.31 -7.69
CA ILE A 64 12.33 5.88 -9.02
C ILE A 64 11.55 7.18 -9.11
N LYS A 65 12.26 8.24 -9.52
CA LYS A 65 11.62 9.51 -9.85
C LYS A 65 10.89 9.35 -11.18
N SER A 66 9.63 9.77 -11.22
CA SER A 66 8.88 9.96 -12.47
C SER A 66 9.74 10.78 -13.44
N GLN A 67 9.81 10.35 -14.70
CA GLN A 67 10.56 11.06 -15.74
C GLN A 67 9.87 12.36 -16.16
N ASP A 68 8.58 12.51 -15.83
CA ASP A 68 7.82 13.72 -16.06
C ASP A 68 7.95 14.65 -14.85
N GLY A 69 8.49 15.85 -15.08
CA GLY A 69 8.89 16.83 -14.06
C GLY A 69 7.77 17.47 -13.24
N ASP A 70 6.58 16.88 -13.20
CA ASP A 70 5.48 17.28 -12.32
C ASP A 70 5.48 16.38 -11.09
N SER A 71 6.18 16.82 -10.04
CA SER A 71 6.29 16.09 -8.78
C SER A 71 4.97 16.15 -8.00
N SER A 72 3.97 15.40 -8.44
CA SER A 72 2.84 15.04 -7.60
C SER A 72 3.25 13.88 -6.67
N GLU A 73 2.85 13.91 -5.40
CA GLU A 73 3.09 12.80 -4.44
C GLU A 73 2.48 11.45 -4.89
N SER A 74 1.74 11.44 -6.00
CA SER A 74 1.07 10.30 -6.61
C SER A 74 2.01 9.42 -7.45
N GLU A 75 3.22 9.85 -7.79
CA GLU A 75 4.03 9.22 -8.84
C GLU A 75 5.31 8.50 -8.35
N ALA A 76 5.46 8.32 -7.04
CA ALA A 76 6.61 7.57 -6.53
C ALA A 76 6.45 6.08 -6.89
N LYS A 77 7.23 5.62 -7.88
CA LYS A 77 7.41 4.21 -8.23
C LYS A 77 8.53 3.63 -7.36
N PHE A 78 8.30 2.45 -6.79
CA PHE A 78 9.27 1.72 -5.99
C PHE A 78 9.65 0.41 -6.68
N GLU A 79 10.93 0.08 -6.69
CA GLU A 79 11.48 -1.13 -7.29
C GLU A 79 12.33 -1.89 -6.29
N ILE A 80 12.10 -3.20 -6.19
CA ILE A 80 12.93 -4.10 -5.40
C ILE A 80 14.20 -4.41 -6.20
N LYS A 81 15.37 -4.23 -5.60
CA LYS A 81 16.65 -4.52 -6.27
C LYS A 81 16.77 -6.01 -6.58
N ASP A 82 17.33 -6.29 -7.75
CA ASP A 82 17.54 -7.65 -8.26
C ASP A 82 16.24 -8.48 -8.36
N SER A 83 15.11 -7.78 -8.54
CA SER A 83 13.77 -8.32 -8.80
C SER A 83 13.17 -7.59 -10.01
N ASP A 84 12.19 -8.22 -10.67
CA ASP A 84 11.38 -7.59 -11.73
C ASP A 84 10.14 -6.87 -11.17
N LEU A 85 9.97 -6.86 -9.84
CA LEU A 85 8.81 -6.27 -9.19
C LEU A 85 8.95 -4.79 -8.93
N SER A 86 7.89 -4.08 -9.29
CA SER A 86 7.72 -2.66 -9.00
C SER A 86 6.29 -2.34 -8.59
N ILE A 87 6.12 -1.26 -7.84
CA ILE A 87 4.81 -0.80 -7.38
C ILE A 87 4.74 0.73 -7.39
N GLU A 88 3.58 1.26 -7.75
CA GLU A 88 3.27 2.69 -7.74
C GLU A 88 1.84 2.89 -7.23
N LYS A 89 1.54 4.07 -6.68
CA LYS A 89 0.18 4.38 -6.22
C LYS A 89 -0.76 4.40 -7.41
N HIS A 90 -1.84 3.62 -7.37
CA HIS A 90 -2.84 3.67 -8.43
C HIS A 90 -3.65 4.98 -8.36
N PRO A 91 -3.63 5.86 -9.38
CA PRO A 91 -4.19 7.21 -9.29
C PRO A 91 -5.68 7.23 -8.92
N LEU A 92 -6.47 6.31 -9.49
CA LEU A 92 -7.90 6.22 -9.20
C LEU A 92 -8.18 5.82 -7.74
N LEU A 93 -7.46 4.82 -7.22
CA LEU A 93 -7.63 4.36 -5.83
C LEU A 93 -7.13 5.41 -4.83
N TYR A 94 -6.05 6.12 -5.18
CA TYR A 94 -5.57 7.25 -4.39
C TYR A 94 -6.60 8.40 -4.36
N SER A 95 -7.30 8.64 -5.46
CA SER A 95 -8.40 9.61 -5.50
C SER A 95 -9.56 9.20 -4.57
N PHE A 96 -9.86 7.89 -4.46
CA PHE A 96 -10.87 7.38 -3.53
C PHE A 96 -10.47 7.57 -2.08
N LEU A 97 -9.18 7.36 -1.76
CA LEU A 97 -8.62 7.63 -0.44
C LEU A 97 -8.80 9.10 -0.08
N ASN A 98 -8.30 10.01 -0.92
CA ASN A 98 -8.37 11.45 -0.68
C ASN A 98 -9.82 11.92 -0.45
N ARG A 99 -10.75 11.40 -1.25
CA ARG A 99 -12.16 11.71 -1.09
C ARG A 99 -12.74 11.24 0.25
N SER A 100 -12.28 10.11 0.77
CA SER A 100 -12.77 9.53 2.03
C SER A 100 -12.42 10.39 3.24
N PHE A 101 -11.32 11.17 3.16
CA PHE A 101 -10.85 12.07 4.22
C PHE A 101 -11.22 13.55 4.00
N GLN A 102 -11.72 13.93 2.81
CA GLN A 102 -12.10 15.31 2.53
C GLN A 102 -13.45 15.68 3.16
N SER A 103 -13.44 16.69 4.03
CA SER A 103 -14.67 17.33 4.50
C SER A 103 -15.42 17.99 3.34
N LYS A 104 -16.74 18.18 3.48
CA LYS A 104 -17.60 18.84 2.46
C LYS A 104 -17.07 20.21 1.97
N GLN A 105 -16.16 20.88 2.70
CA GLN A 105 -15.61 22.18 2.33
C GLN A 105 -14.45 22.12 1.32
N GLN A 106 -13.72 21.00 1.19
CA GLN A 106 -12.57 20.90 0.26
C GLN A 106 -12.95 20.46 -1.17
N PHE A 107 -14.22 20.09 -1.39
CA PHE A 107 -14.77 19.58 -2.65
C PHE A 107 -14.70 20.53 -3.86
N ARG A 108 -14.35 21.81 -3.68
CA ARG A 108 -14.42 22.79 -4.77
C ARG A 108 -13.22 22.78 -5.72
N LYS A 109 -12.11 22.10 -5.39
CA LYS A 109 -10.87 22.13 -6.22
C LYS A 109 -10.43 20.81 -6.85
N ILE A 110 -11.01 19.67 -6.45
CA ILE A 110 -10.62 18.34 -6.94
C ILE A 110 -11.79 17.79 -7.76
N GLY A 111 -11.53 17.46 -9.03
CA GLY A 111 -12.51 17.45 -10.12
C GLY A 111 -13.78 16.60 -9.93
N LYS A 112 -14.82 16.92 -10.73
CA LYS A 112 -16.11 16.21 -10.77
C LYS A 112 -15.98 14.72 -11.13
N GLN A 113 -14.90 14.33 -11.81
CA GLN A 113 -14.70 12.97 -12.31
C GLN A 113 -14.45 11.98 -11.16
N SER A 114 -13.42 12.20 -10.31
CA SER A 114 -13.12 11.33 -9.13
C SER A 114 -14.32 11.15 -8.19
N THR A 115 -15.25 12.10 -8.21
CA THR A 115 -16.50 12.03 -7.48
C THR A 115 -17.47 11.00 -8.06
N LYS A 116 -17.53 10.87 -9.38
CA LYS A 116 -18.35 9.85 -10.04
C LYS A 116 -17.79 8.46 -9.76
N GLU A 117 -16.50 8.23 -10.04
CA GLU A 117 -15.92 6.88 -9.94
C GLU A 117 -15.96 6.31 -8.51
N PHE A 118 -15.76 7.15 -7.49
CA PHE A 118 -15.92 6.70 -6.11
C PHE A 118 -17.34 6.23 -5.80
N TRP A 119 -18.36 6.94 -6.31
CA TRP A 119 -19.74 6.52 -6.11
C TRP A 119 -20.08 5.26 -6.91
N GLU A 120 -19.48 5.06 -8.08
CA GLU A 120 -19.60 3.79 -8.82
C GLU A 120 -19.03 2.62 -8.02
N LEU A 121 -17.86 2.76 -7.37
CA LEU A 121 -17.36 1.74 -6.45
C LEU A 121 -18.36 1.44 -5.33
N GLN A 122 -18.93 2.47 -4.70
CA GLN A 122 -19.94 2.28 -3.65
C GLN A 122 -21.20 1.59 -4.16
N LYS A 123 -21.59 1.85 -5.40
CA LYS A 123 -22.73 1.22 -6.06
C LYS A 123 -22.45 -0.26 -6.36
N GLU A 124 -21.31 -0.56 -6.98
CA GLU A 124 -20.86 -1.94 -7.27
C GLU A 124 -20.90 -2.82 -6.02
N ILE A 125 -20.39 -2.29 -4.90
CA ILE A 125 -20.41 -2.94 -3.59
C ILE A 125 -21.85 -3.21 -3.11
N LYS A 126 -22.72 -2.20 -3.15
CA LYS A 126 -24.13 -2.33 -2.68
C LYS A 126 -24.94 -3.30 -3.53
N GLU A 127 -24.70 -3.32 -4.84
CA GLU A 127 -25.36 -4.20 -5.79
C GLU A 127 -24.79 -5.63 -5.76
N LYS A 128 -23.76 -5.90 -4.94
CA LYS A 128 -23.00 -7.16 -4.90
C LYS A 128 -22.51 -7.58 -6.29
N HIS A 129 -22.27 -6.60 -7.15
CA HIS A 129 -21.84 -6.81 -8.52
C HIS A 129 -20.33 -6.59 -8.60
N LYS A 130 -19.62 -7.54 -9.20
CA LYS A 130 -18.18 -7.42 -9.43
C LYS A 130 -17.93 -6.53 -10.65
N GLY A 131 -18.04 -5.22 -10.46
CA GLY A 131 -17.73 -4.24 -11.49
C GLY A 131 -16.24 -3.94 -11.63
N PRO A 132 -15.87 -3.02 -12.55
CA PRO A 132 -14.48 -2.69 -12.83
C PRO A 132 -13.74 -2.07 -11.63
N HIS A 133 -14.41 -1.28 -10.78
CA HIS A 133 -13.75 -0.61 -9.65
C HIS A 133 -13.45 -1.58 -8.50
N LEU A 134 -14.40 -2.48 -8.19
CA LEU A 134 -14.20 -3.55 -7.22
C LEU A 134 -13.09 -4.50 -7.67
N SER A 135 -13.09 -4.86 -8.95
CA SER A 135 -12.04 -5.70 -9.56
C SER A 135 -10.68 -5.02 -9.50
N LEU A 136 -10.62 -3.72 -9.80
CA LEU A 136 -9.40 -2.93 -9.69
C LEU A 136 -8.85 -2.93 -8.25
N LEU A 137 -9.70 -2.68 -7.25
CA LEU A 137 -9.30 -2.70 -5.84
C LEU A 137 -8.73 -4.08 -5.44
N GLU A 138 -9.41 -5.17 -5.83
CA GLU A 138 -8.97 -6.53 -5.53
C GLU A 138 -7.63 -6.87 -6.20
N GLU A 139 -7.48 -6.58 -7.49
CA GLU A 139 -6.26 -6.89 -8.24
C GLU A 139 -5.09 -6.03 -7.77
N TYR A 140 -5.33 -4.76 -7.45
CA TYR A 140 -4.30 -3.90 -6.89
C TYR A 140 -3.88 -4.35 -5.49
N ALA A 141 -4.80 -4.84 -4.66
CA ALA A 141 -4.45 -5.42 -3.36
C ALA A 141 -3.52 -6.63 -3.48
N LYS A 142 -3.82 -7.55 -4.41
CA LYS A 142 -2.95 -8.68 -4.70
C LYS A 142 -1.55 -8.23 -5.15
N LYS A 143 -1.45 -7.17 -5.95
CA LYS A 143 -0.16 -6.62 -6.39
C LYS A 143 0.66 -6.08 -5.23
N VAL A 144 0.04 -5.31 -4.33
CA VAL A 144 0.73 -4.75 -3.15
C VAL A 144 1.15 -5.85 -2.19
N ILE A 145 0.30 -6.83 -1.91
CA ILE A 145 0.65 -7.98 -1.05
C ILE A 145 1.81 -8.78 -1.66
N ARG A 146 1.76 -9.07 -2.97
CA ARG A 146 2.88 -9.75 -3.65
C ARG A 146 4.18 -8.96 -3.53
N PHE A 147 4.12 -7.64 -3.68
CA PHE A 147 5.27 -6.76 -3.52
C PHE A 147 5.82 -6.80 -2.09
N ASN A 148 4.95 -6.74 -1.06
CA ASN A 148 5.34 -6.86 0.35
C ASN A 148 6.06 -8.19 0.63
N ASN A 149 5.51 -9.29 0.13
CA ASN A 149 6.09 -10.62 0.35
C ASN A 149 7.49 -10.74 -0.27
N GLU A 150 7.69 -10.20 -1.48
CA GLU A 150 9.01 -10.19 -2.11
C GLU A 150 9.98 -9.27 -1.35
N LEU A 151 9.51 -8.11 -0.89
CA LEU A 151 10.33 -7.18 -0.12
C LEU A 151 10.76 -7.79 1.22
N GLU A 152 9.88 -8.51 1.91
CA GLU A 152 10.21 -9.27 3.12
C GLU A 152 11.35 -10.27 2.85
N LEU A 153 11.26 -11.06 1.77
CA LEU A 153 12.32 -12.02 1.43
C LEU A 153 13.66 -11.33 1.21
N LYS A 154 13.68 -10.19 0.51
CA LYS A 154 14.91 -9.41 0.29
C LYS A 154 15.46 -8.78 1.57
N LEU A 155 14.59 -8.36 2.48
CA LEU A 155 15.01 -7.87 3.79
C LEU A 155 15.63 -9.00 4.61
N ILE A 156 15.04 -10.19 4.62
CA ILE A 156 15.61 -11.38 5.28
C ILE A 156 16.99 -11.71 4.71
N GLU A 157 17.13 -11.73 3.37
CA GLU A 157 18.39 -11.98 2.68
C GLU A 157 19.46 -10.95 3.07
N TYR A 158 19.11 -9.66 3.02
CA TYR A 158 20.02 -8.56 3.34
C TYR A 158 20.54 -8.62 4.79
N PHE A 159 19.62 -8.87 5.73
CA PHE A 159 19.95 -8.92 7.15
C PHE A 159 20.60 -10.23 7.59
N GLY A 160 20.29 -11.33 6.89
CA GLY A 160 20.71 -12.69 7.24
C GLY A 160 19.89 -13.30 8.39
N PHE A 161 18.74 -12.71 8.73
CA PHE A 161 17.80 -13.24 9.73
C PHE A 161 16.38 -12.71 9.47
N ASN A 162 15.38 -13.41 10.00
CA ASN A 162 13.98 -12.99 9.92
C ASN A 162 13.62 -12.07 11.10
N TYR A 163 13.37 -10.79 10.79
CA TYR A 163 13.03 -9.78 11.79
C TYR A 163 11.63 -9.97 12.39
N LYS A 164 10.65 -10.43 11.61
CA LYS A 164 9.30 -10.77 12.08
C LYS A 164 9.35 -11.87 13.15
N LEU A 165 10.12 -12.94 12.91
CA LEU A 165 10.35 -14.00 13.90
C LEU A 165 11.07 -13.47 15.15
N LYS A 166 12.05 -12.57 14.98
CA LYS A 166 12.76 -11.96 16.12
C LYS A 166 11.79 -11.21 17.05
N ILE A 167 10.91 -10.37 16.50
CA ILE A 167 9.91 -9.64 17.28
C ILE A 167 8.99 -10.60 18.05
N GLN A 168 8.52 -11.67 17.41
CA GLN A 168 7.63 -12.64 18.05
C GLN A 168 8.30 -13.35 19.24
N LEU A 169 9.59 -13.67 19.14
CA LEU A 169 10.34 -14.32 20.22
C LEU A 169 10.61 -13.37 21.38
N ASP A 170 10.91 -12.10 21.10
CA ASP A 170 11.16 -11.07 22.13
C ASP A 170 9.89 -10.75 22.95
N HIS A 171 8.69 -11.01 22.43
CA HIS A 171 7.42 -10.83 23.14
C HIS A 171 6.98 -12.04 24.00
N ILE A 172 7.64 -13.18 23.88
CA ILE A 172 7.31 -14.42 24.62
C ILE A 172 8.14 -14.53 25.93
N GLN A 173 9.14 -13.66 26.13
CA GLN A 173 9.98 -13.58 27.34
C GLN A 173 9.44 -12.57 28.36
#